data_AF-A0A9D5M3B2-F1
#
_entry.id   AF-A0A9D5M3B2-F1
#
_cell.length_a   1.000
_cell.length_b   1.000
_cell.length_c   1.000
_cell.angle_alpha   90.00
_cell.angle_beta   90.00
_cell.angle_gamma   90.00
#
_symmetry.space_group_name_H-M   'P 1'
#
loop_
_entity.id
_entity.type
_entity.pdbx_description
1 polymer ?
#
loop_
_entity_poly.entity_id
_entity_poly.type
_entity_poly.pdbx_seq_one_letter_code
_entity_poly.pdbx_strand_id
1 'polypeptide(L)'
;KLPIICGGTGFYINSLLYKMSYGKSGGNLEIREKYQRIAEDKGNSAVFEILKQKDPQTAEILHENDLVRVIRALEIFESSGIRKSEIIDEKIPRFDFITVLTDLDRDKLYERINKRVDLMIENGIENEVKGLLDMGVTLDCQCMQGIGYKEVAECILNKEEFPSELVKMRSRRYAKRQITFFKRFDNLVKYNSLLNGEFVKLCKILDNFLNN
;
A
#
# COMPACT_ATOMS: atom_id res chain seq x y z
N LYS A 1 -23.93 -10.30 -14.14
CA LYS A 1 -22.58 -10.91 -14.09
C LYS A 1 -22.01 -10.67 -12.69
N LEU A 2 -21.29 -11.63 -12.11
CA LEU A 2 -20.65 -11.49 -10.79
C LEU A 2 -19.32 -10.72 -10.93
N PRO A 3 -19.14 -9.56 -10.27
CA PRO A 3 -17.86 -8.86 -10.29
C PRO A 3 -16.78 -9.64 -9.51
N ILE A 4 -15.63 -9.86 -10.13
CA ILE A 4 -14.46 -10.46 -9.48
C ILE A 4 -13.33 -9.42 -9.52
N ILE A 5 -12.83 -9.05 -8.35
CA ILE A 5 -11.77 -8.05 -8.20
C ILE A 5 -10.50 -8.79 -7.79
N CYS A 6 -9.49 -8.76 -8.67
CA CYS A 6 -8.19 -9.38 -8.43
C CYS A 6 -7.15 -8.29 -8.15
N GLY A 7 -6.45 -8.39 -7.00
CA GLY A 7 -5.41 -7.44 -6.66
C GLY A 7 -4.87 -7.62 -5.24
N GLY A 8 -3.87 -6.83 -4.88
CA GLY A 8 -3.20 -6.90 -3.58
C GLY A 8 -3.11 -5.57 -2.84
N THR A 9 -3.68 -4.49 -3.36
CA THR A 9 -3.63 -3.17 -2.72
C THR A 9 -4.76 -3.03 -1.72
N GLY A 10 -4.52 -3.46 -0.48
CA GLY A 10 -5.54 -3.50 0.57
C GLY A 10 -6.31 -2.20 0.78
N PHE A 11 -5.65 -1.04 0.67
CA PHE A 11 -6.32 0.26 0.78
C PHE A 11 -7.40 0.47 -0.31
N TYR A 12 -7.13 0.03 -1.54
CA TYR A 12 -8.06 0.18 -2.67
C TYR A 12 -9.22 -0.80 -2.55
N ILE A 13 -8.95 -2.00 -2.03
CA ILE A 13 -10.02 -2.97 -1.71
C ILE A 13 -10.91 -2.42 -0.60
N ASN A 14 -10.34 -1.84 0.46
CA ASN A 14 -11.13 -1.21 1.52
C ASN A 14 -11.99 -0.05 1.02
N SER A 15 -11.44 0.83 0.18
CA SER A 15 -12.19 1.99 -0.35
C SER A 15 -13.38 1.57 -1.21
N LEU A 16 -13.23 0.46 -1.93
CA LEU A 16 -14.28 -0.12 -2.74
C LEU A 16 -15.33 -0.84 -1.89
N LEU A 17 -14.91 -1.61 -0.88
CA LEU A 17 -15.82 -2.46 -0.11
C LEU A 17 -16.53 -1.74 1.02
N TYR A 18 -15.96 -0.67 1.59
CA TYR A 18 -16.51 -0.01 2.77
C TYR A 18 -16.91 1.44 2.51
N LYS A 19 -17.94 1.92 3.23
CA LYS A 19 -18.33 3.34 3.23
C LYS A 19 -17.37 4.16 4.10
N MET A 20 -16.12 4.27 3.67
CA MET A 20 -15.14 5.12 4.34
C MET A 20 -15.33 6.59 3.94
N SER A 21 -15.29 7.49 4.93
CA SER A 21 -15.39 8.93 4.72
C SER A 21 -14.06 9.54 4.28
N TYR A 22 -12.93 8.90 4.64
CA TYR A 22 -11.56 9.38 4.40
C TYR A 22 -11.35 10.86 4.78
N GLY A 23 -12.17 11.36 5.70
CA GLY A 23 -12.15 12.75 6.14
C GLY A 23 -12.71 13.78 5.16
N LYS A 24 -13.37 13.36 4.06
CA LYS A 24 -14.09 14.19 3.05
C LYS A 24 -13.37 15.46 2.55
N SER A 25 -12.08 15.60 2.80
CA SER A 25 -11.27 16.75 2.41
C SER A 25 -10.41 16.36 1.22
N GLY A 26 -10.54 17.14 0.15
CA GLY A 26 -9.61 17.07 -0.98
C GLY A 26 -8.16 17.23 -0.52
N GLY A 27 -7.22 16.79 -1.35
CA GLY A 27 -5.82 17.17 -1.14
C GLY A 27 -5.65 18.66 -1.40
N ASN A 28 -4.85 19.34 -0.57
CA ASN A 28 -4.41 20.70 -0.76
C ASN A 28 -2.88 20.72 -0.83
N LEU A 29 -2.36 20.94 -2.03
CA LEU A 29 -0.93 20.91 -2.30
C LEU A 29 -0.16 21.99 -1.54
N GLU A 30 -0.71 23.20 -1.45
CA GLU A 30 -0.07 24.32 -0.76
C GLU A 30 0.13 24.02 0.73
N ILE A 31 -0.86 23.39 1.38
CA ILE A 31 -0.77 22.97 2.78
C ILE A 31 0.27 21.87 2.95
N ARG A 32 0.34 20.90 2.03
CA ARG A 32 1.38 19.85 2.09
C ARG A 32 2.78 20.45 1.96
N GLU A 33 2.98 21.32 0.97
CA GLU A 33 4.27 21.99 0.73
C GLU A 33 4.68 22.89 1.91
N LYS A 34 3.72 23.55 2.56
CA LYS A 34 3.97 24.31 3.79
C LYS A 34 4.56 23.42 4.88
N TYR A 35 3.94 22.29 5.19
CA TYR A 35 4.45 21.40 6.25
C TYR A 35 5.71 20.63 5.83
N GLN A 36 5.85 20.31 4.55
CA GLN A 36 7.06 19.72 3.99
C GLN A 36 8.27 20.65 4.17
N ARG A 37 8.12 21.95 3.86
CA ARG A 37 9.15 22.95 4.13
C ARG A 37 9.51 23.07 5.61
N ILE A 38 8.52 23.03 6.52
CA ILE A 38 8.79 23.04 7.96
C ILE A 38 9.59 21.79 8.38
N ALA A 39 9.27 20.62 7.83
CA ALA A 39 10.01 19.39 8.11
C ALA A 39 11.44 19.46 7.59
N GLU A 40 11.66 20.05 6.42
CA GLU A 40 12.99 20.25 5.82
C GLU A 40 13.84 21.23 6.64
N ASP A 41 13.24 22.35 7.07
CA ASP A 41 13.95 23.41 7.80
C ASP A 41 14.21 23.07 9.27
N LYS A 42 13.25 22.41 9.94
CA LYS A 42 13.21 22.24 11.41
C LYS A 42 13.09 20.79 11.87
N GLY A 43 12.99 19.85 10.94
CA GLY A 43 12.84 18.42 11.22
C GLY A 43 11.39 17.97 11.43
N ASN A 44 11.17 16.67 11.30
CA ASN A 44 9.86 16.02 11.43
C ASN A 44 9.19 16.29 12.79
N SER A 45 9.99 16.33 13.87
CA SER A 45 9.50 16.60 15.23
C SER A 45 8.80 17.96 15.33
N ALA A 46 9.26 18.98 14.60
CA ALA A 46 8.62 20.28 14.59
C ALA A 46 7.19 20.23 14.01
N VAL A 47 6.99 19.47 12.92
CA VAL A 47 5.66 19.24 12.35
C VAL A 47 4.80 18.40 13.27
N PHE A 48 5.39 17.41 13.93
CA PHE A 48 4.70 16.54 14.88
C PHE A 48 4.22 17.31 16.12
N GLU A 49 4.99 18.26 16.64
CA GLU A 49 4.54 19.13 17.74
C GLU A 49 3.37 20.02 17.33
N ILE A 50 3.33 20.48 16.07
CA ILE A 50 2.14 21.19 15.54
C ILE A 50 0.93 20.24 15.55
N LEU A 51 1.08 18.99 15.08
CA LEU A 51 0.00 18.00 15.14
C LEU A 51 -0.47 17.78 16.58
N LYS A 52 0.46 17.62 17.53
CA LYS A 52 0.15 17.40 18.95
C LYS A 52 -0.67 18.53 19.57
N GLN A 53 -0.43 19.77 19.14
CA GLN A 53 -1.22 20.93 19.59
C GLN A 53 -2.62 20.97 18.96
N LYS A 54 -2.76 20.54 17.69
CA LYS A 54 -4.02 20.64 16.95
C LYS A 54 -4.95 19.44 17.14
N ASP A 55 -4.37 18.24 17.18
CA ASP A 55 -5.05 16.95 17.31
C ASP A 55 -4.17 16.00 18.16
N PRO A 56 -4.22 16.15 19.50
CA PRO A 56 -3.44 15.30 20.42
C PRO A 56 -3.76 13.81 20.28
N GLN A 57 -5.02 13.47 20.01
CA GLN A 57 -5.47 12.08 19.88
C GLN A 57 -4.85 11.40 18.66
N THR A 58 -4.78 12.09 17.51
CA THR A 58 -4.07 11.55 16.36
C THR A 58 -2.56 11.45 16.62
N ALA A 59 -1.98 12.40 17.37
CA ALA A 59 -0.57 12.37 17.74
C ALA A 59 -0.20 11.20 18.68
N GLU A 60 -1.13 10.68 19.49
CA GLU A 60 -0.88 9.48 20.31
C GLU A 60 -0.73 8.20 19.46
N ILE A 61 -1.31 8.19 18.26
CA ILE A 61 -1.34 7.02 17.37
C ILE A 61 -0.19 7.08 16.35
N LEU A 62 0.15 8.28 15.87
CA LEU A 62 1.18 8.47 14.85
C LEU A 62 2.56 8.68 15.49
N HIS A 63 3.58 8.23 14.79
CA HIS A 63 4.98 8.54 15.13
C HIS A 63 5.44 9.74 14.29
N GLU A 64 6.32 10.59 14.83
CA GLU A 64 6.87 11.77 14.12
C GLU A 64 7.49 11.42 12.75
N ASN A 65 8.13 10.26 12.64
CA ASN A 65 8.71 9.74 11.41
C ASN A 65 7.67 9.26 10.37
N ASP A 66 6.39 9.15 10.72
CA ASP A 66 5.29 8.93 9.74
C ASP A 66 4.83 10.29 9.17
N LEU A 67 5.79 11.09 8.68
CA LEU A 67 5.59 12.49 8.27
C LEU A 67 4.44 12.63 7.28
N VAL A 68 4.30 11.70 6.33
CA VAL A 68 3.21 11.71 5.34
C VAL A 68 1.84 11.68 6.02
N ARG A 69 1.65 10.84 7.05
CA ARG A 69 0.38 10.78 7.78
C ARG A 69 0.19 11.95 8.73
N VAL A 70 1.27 12.44 9.33
CA VAL A 70 1.25 13.65 10.17
C VAL A 70 0.80 14.86 9.34
N ILE A 71 1.42 15.09 8.19
CA ILE A 71 1.05 16.14 7.24
C ILE A 71 -0.39 15.94 6.77
N ARG A 72 -0.83 14.70 6.46
CA ARG A 72 -2.22 14.46 6.06
C ARG A 72 -3.22 14.80 7.18
N ALA A 73 -2.91 14.49 8.43
CA ALA A 73 -3.79 14.86 9.55
C ALA A 73 -3.91 16.38 9.71
N LEU A 74 -2.78 17.10 9.60
CA LEU A 74 -2.76 18.56 9.62
C LEU A 74 -3.46 19.17 8.40
N GLU A 75 -3.27 18.58 7.21
CA GLU A 75 -3.94 18.99 5.97
C GLU A 75 -5.46 18.90 6.10
N ILE A 76 -5.97 17.79 6.66
CA ILE A 76 -7.41 17.61 6.91
C ILE A 76 -7.91 18.70 7.85
N PHE A 77 -7.20 18.93 8.96
CA PHE A 77 -7.59 19.91 9.97
C PHE A 77 -7.58 21.34 9.42
N GLU A 78 -6.53 21.74 8.71
CA GLU A 78 -6.42 23.08 8.14
C GLU A 78 -7.41 23.32 6.98
N SER A 79 -7.73 22.28 6.21
CA SER A 79 -8.68 22.40 5.08
C SER A 79 -10.14 22.40 5.52
N SER A 80 -10.49 21.70 6.60
CA SER A 80 -11.89 21.45 6.97
C SER A 80 -12.28 21.95 8.36
N GLY A 81 -11.32 22.28 9.22
CA GLY A 81 -11.52 22.56 10.64
C GLY A 81 -11.75 21.32 11.51
N ILE A 82 -11.90 20.13 10.90
CA ILE A 82 -12.21 18.88 11.59
C ILE A 82 -10.91 18.12 11.86
N ARG A 83 -10.72 17.62 13.08
CA ARG A 83 -9.54 16.82 13.46
C ARG A 83 -9.59 15.44 12.82
N LYS A 84 -8.42 14.83 12.58
CA LYS A 84 -8.39 13.47 12.03
C LYS A 84 -8.96 12.45 13.01
N SER A 85 -8.79 12.69 14.31
CA SER A 85 -9.34 11.84 15.37
C SER A 85 -10.86 11.87 15.46
N GLU A 86 -11.50 12.96 15.02
CA GLU A 86 -12.96 13.12 14.99
C GLU A 86 -13.60 12.39 13.79
N ILE A 87 -12.80 11.98 12.82
CA ILE A 87 -13.26 11.25 11.63
C ILE A 87 -13.33 9.76 11.96
N ILE A 88 -14.55 9.30 12.22
CA ILE A 88 -14.88 7.90 12.42
C ILE A 88 -15.20 7.28 11.06
N ASP A 89 -14.28 6.46 10.55
CA ASP A 89 -14.54 5.62 9.38
C ASP A 89 -15.13 4.29 9.85
N GLU A 90 -16.44 4.19 9.89
CA GLU A 90 -17.10 2.90 10.13
C GLU A 90 -16.85 1.96 8.94
N LYS A 91 -16.43 0.73 9.23
CA LYS A 91 -16.28 -0.32 8.21
C LYS A 91 -17.64 -0.89 7.82
N ILE A 92 -18.57 -0.06 7.38
CA ILE A 92 -19.87 -0.50 6.87
C ILE A 92 -19.65 -1.08 5.46
N PRO A 93 -19.87 -2.39 5.24
CA PRO A 93 -19.78 -2.99 3.91
C PRO A 93 -20.79 -2.34 2.94
N ARG A 94 -20.34 -2.04 1.72
CA ARG A 94 -21.18 -1.56 0.62
C ARG A 94 -21.84 -2.70 -0.14
N PHE A 95 -21.22 -3.87 -0.09
CA PHE A 95 -21.62 -5.07 -0.80
C PHE A 95 -21.56 -6.24 0.17
N ASP A 96 -22.34 -7.26 -0.12
CA ASP A 96 -21.99 -8.58 0.38
C ASP A 96 -20.81 -9.11 -0.45
N PHE A 97 -19.77 -9.56 0.23
CA PHE A 97 -18.54 -9.99 -0.43
C PHE A 97 -17.85 -11.11 0.34
N ILE A 98 -17.14 -11.93 -0.43
CA ILE A 98 -16.22 -12.93 0.07
C ILE A 98 -14.80 -12.58 -0.39
N THR A 99 -13.83 -12.63 0.52
CA THR A 99 -12.43 -12.34 0.21
C THR A 99 -11.65 -13.63 0.20
N VAL A 100 -10.91 -13.89 -0.89
CA VAL A 100 -10.00 -15.04 -0.97
C VAL A 100 -8.57 -14.53 -0.86
N LEU A 101 -7.82 -15.05 0.10
CA LEU A 101 -6.42 -14.70 0.32
C LEU A 101 -5.54 -15.92 0.16
N THR A 102 -4.47 -15.76 -0.61
CA THR A 102 -3.43 -16.78 -0.75
C THR A 102 -2.75 -17.06 0.60
N ASP A 103 -2.74 -18.31 1.01
CA ASP A 103 -2.17 -18.78 2.28
C ASP A 103 -1.08 -19.82 2.03
N LEU A 104 0.04 -19.35 1.46
CA LEU A 104 1.23 -20.16 1.26
C LEU A 104 2.12 -20.13 2.49
N ASP A 105 2.85 -21.23 2.72
CA ASP A 105 3.96 -21.27 3.67
C ASP A 105 4.94 -20.13 3.38
N ARG A 106 5.44 -19.46 4.42
CA ARG A 106 6.26 -18.26 4.28
C ARG A 106 7.52 -18.52 3.44
N ASP A 107 8.15 -19.67 3.62
CA ASP A 107 9.38 -20.02 2.90
C ASP A 107 9.10 -20.22 1.41
N LYS A 108 8.03 -20.94 1.07
CA LYS A 108 7.59 -21.12 -0.33
C LYS A 108 7.18 -19.81 -0.98
N LEU A 109 6.49 -18.93 -0.24
CA LEU A 109 6.15 -17.60 -0.73
C LEU A 109 7.40 -16.78 -1.04
N TYR A 110 8.39 -16.81 -0.15
CA TYR A 110 9.64 -16.07 -0.32
C TYR A 110 10.49 -16.61 -1.46
N GLU A 111 10.57 -17.94 -1.61
CA GLU A 111 11.21 -18.59 -2.75
C GLU A 111 10.60 -18.11 -4.08
N ARG A 112 9.26 -18.12 -4.19
CA ARG A 112 8.55 -17.65 -5.37
C ARG A 112 8.76 -16.16 -5.63
N ILE A 113 8.78 -15.33 -4.60
CA ILE A 113 9.06 -13.89 -4.73
C ILE A 113 10.47 -13.67 -5.25
N ASN A 114 11.46 -14.39 -4.71
CA ASN A 114 12.85 -14.27 -5.12
C ASN A 114 13.01 -14.67 -6.59
N LYS A 115 12.50 -15.85 -6.95
CA LYS A 115 12.51 -16.34 -8.33
C LYS A 115 11.81 -15.38 -9.30
N ARG A 116 10.70 -14.76 -8.89
CA ARG A 116 10.02 -13.76 -9.72
C ARG A 116 10.89 -12.53 -9.97
N VAL A 117 11.66 -12.07 -8.98
CA VAL A 117 12.59 -10.94 -9.17
C VAL A 117 13.72 -11.33 -10.12
N ASP A 118 14.27 -12.55 -9.98
CA ASP A 118 15.30 -13.05 -10.92
C ASP A 118 14.75 -13.07 -12.36
N LEU A 119 13.53 -13.57 -12.55
CA LEU A 119 12.84 -13.54 -13.85
C LEU A 119 12.57 -12.12 -14.38
N MET A 120 12.36 -11.11 -13.51
CA MET A 120 12.21 -9.72 -13.97
C MET A 120 13.50 -9.18 -14.58
N ILE A 121 14.65 -9.56 -14.01
CA ILE A 121 15.98 -9.20 -14.53
C ILE A 121 16.19 -9.89 -15.88
N GLU A 122 15.95 -11.20 -15.95
CA GLU A 122 16.07 -11.99 -17.19
C GLU A 122 15.17 -11.45 -18.31
N ASN A 123 13.96 -10.98 -17.96
CA ASN A 123 13.02 -10.38 -18.90
C ASN A 123 13.31 -8.91 -19.24
N GLY A 124 14.41 -8.33 -18.71
CA GLY A 124 14.89 -7.01 -19.11
C GLY A 124 14.21 -5.83 -18.42
N ILE A 125 13.91 -5.92 -17.13
CA ILE A 125 13.39 -4.76 -16.35
C ILE A 125 14.28 -3.52 -16.46
N GLU A 126 15.61 -3.68 -16.55
CA GLU A 126 16.53 -2.55 -16.74
C GLU A 126 16.26 -1.80 -18.04
N ASN A 127 16.00 -2.53 -19.13
CA ASN A 127 15.66 -1.93 -20.43
C ASN A 127 14.31 -1.21 -20.38
N GLU A 128 13.33 -1.78 -19.68
CA GLU A 128 12.02 -1.16 -19.49
C GLU A 128 12.14 0.17 -18.73
N VAL A 129 12.85 0.19 -17.60
CA VAL A 129 13.02 1.40 -16.78
C VAL A 129 13.87 2.43 -17.50
N LYS A 130 14.92 2.02 -18.22
CA LYS A 130 15.70 2.91 -19.07
C LYS A 130 14.80 3.60 -20.12
N GLY A 131 13.94 2.84 -20.78
CA GLY A 131 12.98 3.40 -21.74
C GLY A 131 12.04 4.44 -21.11
N LEU A 132 11.56 4.20 -19.88
CA LEU A 132 10.74 5.18 -19.15
C LEU A 132 11.51 6.46 -18.82
N LEU A 133 12.76 6.34 -18.38
CA LEU A 133 13.63 7.49 -18.11
C LEU A 133 13.90 8.29 -19.38
N ASP A 134 14.19 7.62 -20.50
CA ASP A 134 14.42 8.24 -21.81
C ASP A 134 13.16 8.98 -22.32
N MET A 135 11.96 8.53 -21.93
CA MET A 135 10.69 9.21 -22.20
C MET A 135 10.38 10.38 -21.26
N GLY A 136 11.26 10.67 -20.29
CA GLY A 136 11.12 11.77 -19.34
C GLY A 136 10.30 11.43 -18.07
N VAL A 137 10.04 10.15 -17.79
CA VAL A 137 9.46 9.75 -16.50
C VAL A 137 10.53 9.88 -15.42
N THR A 138 10.36 10.82 -14.49
CA THR A 138 11.36 11.10 -13.45
C THR A 138 11.16 10.23 -12.21
N LEU A 139 12.15 10.25 -11.31
CA LEU A 139 12.04 9.62 -10.00
C LEU A 139 10.86 10.18 -9.19
N ASP A 140 10.48 11.45 -9.39
CA ASP A 140 9.36 12.05 -8.66
C ASP A 140 7.99 11.51 -9.09
N CYS A 141 7.91 10.81 -10.24
CA CYS A 141 6.67 10.21 -10.70
C CYS A 141 6.26 9.02 -9.81
N GLN A 142 4.99 9.00 -9.39
CA GLN A 142 4.45 7.94 -8.54
C GLN A 142 4.59 6.53 -9.15
N CYS A 143 4.53 6.40 -10.47
CA CYS A 143 4.75 5.12 -11.15
C CYS A 143 6.18 4.60 -10.97
N MET A 144 7.17 5.49 -10.91
CA MET A 144 8.58 5.14 -10.71
C MET A 144 8.88 4.70 -9.28
N GLN A 145 8.03 5.09 -8.31
CA GLN A 145 8.20 4.72 -6.89
C GLN A 145 7.82 3.25 -6.59
N GLY A 146 7.44 2.45 -7.60
CA GLY A 146 7.17 1.03 -7.45
C GLY A 146 8.42 0.22 -7.08
N ILE A 147 8.26 -0.84 -6.26
CA ILE A 147 9.36 -1.76 -5.91
C ILE A 147 9.85 -2.46 -7.18
N GLY A 148 11.15 -2.41 -7.42
CA GLY A 148 11.80 -2.81 -8.66
C GLY A 148 12.14 -1.59 -9.51
N TYR A 149 11.15 -0.74 -9.82
CA TYR A 149 11.34 0.43 -10.68
C TYR A 149 12.24 1.48 -10.04
N LYS A 150 11.96 1.85 -8.79
CA LYS A 150 12.71 2.87 -8.07
C LYS A 150 14.18 2.49 -7.95
N GLU A 151 14.43 1.26 -7.52
CA GLU A 151 15.79 0.75 -7.31
C GLU A 151 16.56 0.66 -8.63
N VAL A 152 15.90 0.21 -9.72
CA VAL A 152 16.53 0.20 -11.05
C VAL A 152 16.87 1.60 -11.52
N ALA A 153 15.92 2.54 -11.39
CA ALA A 153 16.11 3.90 -11.86
C ALA A 153 17.26 4.60 -11.12
N GLU A 154 17.33 4.45 -9.80
CA GLU A 154 18.43 4.95 -8.98
C GLU A 154 19.78 4.35 -9.45
N CYS A 155 19.84 3.04 -9.68
CA CYS A 155 21.08 2.40 -10.14
C CYS A 155 21.50 2.82 -11.56
N ILE A 156 20.55 2.97 -12.50
CA ILE A 156 20.84 3.47 -13.85
C ILE A 156 21.45 4.88 -13.77
N LEU A 157 20.86 5.77 -12.97
CA LEU A 157 21.32 7.16 -12.83
C LEU A 157 22.70 7.25 -12.15
N ASN A 158 22.96 6.37 -11.18
CA ASN A 158 24.24 6.31 -10.46
C ASN A 158 25.30 5.43 -11.17
N LYS A 159 24.94 4.74 -12.25
CA LYS A 159 25.78 3.76 -12.96
C LYS A 159 26.23 2.60 -12.06
N GLU A 160 25.30 2.08 -11.27
CA GLU A 160 25.49 0.94 -10.37
C GLU A 160 24.79 -0.32 -10.89
N GLU A 161 25.17 -1.49 -10.36
CA GLU A 161 24.52 -2.76 -10.68
C GLU A 161 23.12 -2.88 -10.04
N PHE A 162 22.24 -3.66 -10.67
CA PHE A 162 20.89 -3.88 -10.18
C PHE A 162 20.90 -4.51 -8.76
N PRO A 163 20.25 -3.88 -7.77
CA PRO A 163 20.35 -4.27 -6.36
C PRO A 163 19.31 -5.37 -6.06
N SER A 164 19.49 -6.56 -6.67
CA SER A 164 18.50 -7.63 -6.67
C SER A 164 18.08 -8.08 -5.28
N GLU A 165 19.02 -8.21 -4.35
CA GLU A 165 18.73 -8.62 -2.98
C GLU A 165 17.90 -7.57 -2.22
N LEU A 166 18.09 -6.28 -2.50
CA LEU A 166 17.27 -5.22 -1.94
C LEU A 166 15.83 -5.31 -2.47
N VAL A 167 15.66 -5.48 -3.79
CA VAL A 167 14.34 -5.62 -4.43
C VAL A 167 13.61 -6.86 -3.91
N LYS A 168 14.30 -7.99 -3.78
CA LYS A 168 13.77 -9.22 -3.17
C LYS A 168 13.33 -8.98 -1.73
N MET A 169 14.18 -8.37 -0.90
CA MET A 169 13.87 -8.05 0.49
C MET A 169 12.64 -7.14 0.61
N ARG A 170 12.58 -6.05 -0.18
CA ARG A 170 11.45 -5.11 -0.21
C ARG A 170 10.17 -5.78 -0.69
N SER A 171 10.25 -6.64 -1.71
CA SER A 171 9.12 -7.45 -2.20
C SER A 171 8.57 -8.39 -1.12
N ARG A 172 9.44 -9.10 -0.37
CA ARG A 172 9.01 -9.94 0.77
C ARG A 172 8.34 -9.14 1.87
N ARG A 173 8.90 -7.98 2.23
CA ARG A 173 8.31 -7.06 3.22
C ARG A 173 6.94 -6.55 2.75
N TYR A 174 6.81 -6.23 1.47
CA TYR A 174 5.53 -5.81 0.88
C TYR A 174 4.49 -6.93 0.93
N ALA A 175 4.82 -8.15 0.51
CA ALA A 175 3.94 -9.31 0.61
C ALA A 175 3.49 -9.58 2.06
N LYS A 176 4.41 -9.50 3.04
CA LYS A 176 4.07 -9.60 4.47
C LYS A 176 3.04 -8.53 4.87
N ARG A 177 3.24 -7.27 4.47
CA ARG A 177 2.30 -6.17 4.76
C ARG A 177 0.92 -6.43 4.15
N GLN A 178 0.86 -6.93 2.92
CA GLN A 178 -0.40 -7.29 2.26
C GLN A 178 -1.13 -8.38 3.05
N ILE A 179 -0.45 -9.46 3.40
CA ILE A 179 -1.02 -10.55 4.20
C ILE A 179 -1.52 -10.04 5.56
N THR A 180 -0.70 -9.24 6.26
CA THR A 180 -1.10 -8.63 7.54
C THR A 180 -2.34 -7.74 7.40
N PHE A 181 -2.47 -7.02 6.28
CA PHE A 181 -3.62 -6.17 6.01
C PHE A 181 -4.89 -7.01 5.78
N PHE A 182 -4.85 -7.97 4.85
CA PHE A 182 -6.02 -8.76 4.47
C PHE A 182 -6.48 -9.74 5.54
N LYS A 183 -5.60 -10.15 6.46
CA LYS A 183 -5.97 -10.95 7.64
C LYS A 183 -6.98 -10.27 8.59
N ARG A 184 -7.26 -8.98 8.40
CA ARG A 184 -8.21 -8.19 9.20
C ARG A 184 -9.62 -8.14 8.60
N PHE A 185 -9.88 -8.92 7.55
CA PHE A 185 -11.17 -9.00 6.89
C PHE A 185 -12.00 -10.12 7.53
N ASP A 186 -13.27 -9.85 7.82
CA ASP A 186 -14.15 -10.78 8.53
C ASP A 186 -14.59 -11.97 7.65
N ASN A 187 -14.79 -11.75 6.34
CA ASN A 187 -15.19 -12.77 5.36
C ASN A 187 -14.01 -13.36 4.56
N LEU A 188 -12.94 -13.74 5.27
CA LEU A 188 -11.69 -14.20 4.66
C LEU A 188 -11.63 -15.72 4.50
N VAL A 189 -11.60 -16.20 3.26
CA VAL A 189 -11.24 -17.57 2.90
C VAL A 189 -9.77 -17.63 2.56
N LYS A 190 -9.02 -18.43 3.30
CA LYS A 190 -7.62 -18.74 2.98
C LYS A 190 -7.57 -19.83 1.93
N TYR A 191 -6.70 -19.66 0.95
CA TYR A 191 -6.52 -20.61 -0.14
C TYR A 191 -5.05 -20.90 -0.38
N ASN A 192 -4.67 -22.17 -0.23
CA ASN A 192 -3.32 -22.64 -0.56
C ASN A 192 -3.35 -23.43 -1.86
N SER A 193 -2.84 -22.83 -2.94
CA SER A 193 -2.83 -23.44 -4.27
C SER A 193 -1.90 -24.64 -4.41
N LEU A 194 -1.06 -24.94 -3.40
CA LEU A 194 -0.11 -26.05 -3.42
C LEU A 194 -0.64 -27.30 -2.72
N LEU A 195 -1.79 -27.21 -2.05
CA LEU A 195 -2.40 -28.35 -1.35
C LEU A 195 -3.52 -28.96 -2.21
N ASN A 196 -3.51 -30.28 -2.33
CA ASN A 196 -4.54 -31.02 -3.06
C ASN A 196 -5.92 -30.82 -2.41
N GLY A 197 -6.94 -30.62 -3.24
CA GLY A 197 -8.33 -30.49 -2.79
C GLY A 197 -8.75 -29.09 -2.31
N GLU A 198 -7.81 -28.17 -2.04
CA GLU A 198 -8.14 -26.80 -1.62
C GLU A 198 -8.94 -26.03 -2.68
N PHE A 199 -8.72 -26.32 -3.98
CA PHE A 199 -9.50 -25.69 -5.05
C PHE A 199 -10.97 -26.12 -5.01
N VAL A 200 -11.23 -27.43 -4.87
CA VAL A 200 -12.60 -27.96 -4.78
C VAL A 200 -13.32 -27.43 -3.53
N LYS A 201 -12.59 -27.33 -2.41
CA LYS A 201 -13.11 -26.71 -1.18
C LYS A 201 -13.46 -25.24 -1.39
N LEU A 202 -12.60 -24.47 -2.04
CA LEU A 202 -12.87 -23.07 -2.38
C LEU A 202 -14.13 -22.95 -3.25
N CYS A 203 -14.26 -23.77 -4.31
CA CYS A 203 -15.46 -23.78 -5.15
C CYS A 203 -16.74 -23.99 -4.32
N LYS A 204 -16.77 -24.99 -3.42
CA LYS A 204 -17.92 -25.24 -2.55
C LYS A 204 -18.28 -24.05 -1.65
N ILE A 205 -17.26 -23.35 -1.12
CA ILE A 205 -17.48 -22.16 -0.29
C ILE A 205 -18.09 -21.03 -1.13
N LEU A 206 -17.57 -20.82 -2.35
CA LEU A 206 -18.09 -19.81 -3.27
C LEU A 206 -19.51 -20.16 -3.73
N ASP A 207 -19.80 -21.42 -4.04
CA ASP A 207 -21.14 -21.87 -4.40
C ASP A 207 -22.14 -21.60 -3.27
N ASN A 208 -21.78 -21.89 -2.02
CA ASN A 208 -22.64 -21.59 -0.87
C ASN A 208 -22.85 -20.09 -0.69
N PHE A 209 -21.82 -19.27 -0.90
CA PHE A 209 -21.94 -17.81 -0.84
C PHE A 209 -22.87 -17.25 -1.92
N LEU A 210 -22.83 -17.81 -3.13
CA LEU A 210 -23.64 -17.35 -4.26
C LEU A 210 -25.11 -17.81 -4.22
N ASN A 211 -25.41 -18.86 -3.45
CA ASN A 211 -26.75 -19.42 -3.33
C ASN A 211 -27.50 -18.96 -2.06
N ASN A 212 -26.84 -18.22 -1.18
CA ASN A 212 -27.46 -17.53 -0.03
C ASN A 212 -27.80 -16.08 -0.41
#